data_AF-A0A6J0MET0-F1
#
_entry.id   AF-A0A6J0MET0-F1
#
_cell.length_a   1.000
_cell.length_b   1.000
_cell.length_c   1.000
_cell.angle_alpha   90.00
_cell.angle_beta   90.00
_cell.angle_gamma   90.00
#
_symmetry.space_group_name_H-M   'P 1'
#
loop_
_entity.id
_entity.type
_entity.pdbx_description
1 polymer ?
#
loop_
_entity_poly.entity_id
_entity_poly.type
_entity_poly.pdbx_seq_one_letter_code
_entity_poly.pdbx_strand_id
1 'polypeptide(L)'
;MGKNNTNILTQSTVLAMVLIAPIMVKEVTSLTICKIDINDMQKCRPAVTGINPPPPVNECCLVVRSANLECFCRFKFYLPILGIDPSKVAALVANCGVTTIPPSCRV
;
A
#
# COMPACT_ATOMS: atom_id res chain seq x y z
N MET A 1 50.65 56.15 -12.96
CA MET A 1 49.49 55.23 -13.02
C MET A 1 48.55 55.63 -11.90
N GLY A 2 47.31 55.99 -12.24
CA GLY A 2 46.44 56.77 -11.36
C GLY A 2 45.56 55.98 -10.39
N LYS A 3 45.01 56.81 -9.49
CA LYS A 3 43.69 56.79 -8.86
C LYS A 3 43.50 55.96 -7.59
N ASN A 4 43.22 56.75 -6.55
CA ASN A 4 43.03 56.39 -5.16
C ASN A 4 41.54 56.04 -4.88
N ASN A 5 41.33 55.42 -3.72
CA ASN A 5 40.19 55.57 -2.79
C ASN A 5 39.03 54.53 -2.80
N THR A 6 38.79 54.06 -1.57
CA THR A 6 37.52 53.90 -0.83
C THR A 6 36.64 52.65 -0.99
N ASN A 7 36.52 51.95 0.16
CA ASN A 7 35.29 51.42 0.78
C ASN A 7 34.40 50.47 -0.02
N ILE A 8 34.54 49.16 0.23
CA ILE A 8 33.44 48.19 0.36
C ILE A 8 33.97 47.10 1.32
N LEU A 9 33.89 47.27 2.65
CA LEU A 9 32.82 46.67 3.47
C LEU A 9 32.41 45.30 2.88
N THR A 10 32.78 44.14 3.39
CA THR A 10 32.27 43.64 4.66
C THR A 10 32.80 42.21 4.84
N GLN A 11 33.16 41.91 6.08
CA GLN A 11 33.17 40.60 6.70
C GLN A 11 32.20 39.59 6.07
N SER A 12 32.64 38.36 5.76
CA SER A 12 31.79 37.14 5.78
C SER A 12 32.61 35.89 5.43
N THR A 13 33.53 35.46 6.29
CA THR A 13 34.22 34.16 6.10
C THR A 13 34.38 33.41 7.41
N VAL A 14 33.28 33.12 8.12
CA VAL A 14 33.31 32.07 9.15
C VAL A 14 31.96 31.33 9.21
N LEU A 15 31.98 30.12 8.64
CA LEU A 15 31.34 28.92 9.17
C LEU A 15 29.79 28.79 9.11
N ALA A 16 29.29 28.45 7.93
CA ALA A 16 28.03 27.72 7.82
C ALA A 16 28.31 26.21 7.97
N MET A 17 28.30 25.69 9.19
CA MET A 17 28.20 24.24 9.42
C MET A 17 26.79 23.80 8.99
N VAL A 18 26.68 23.28 7.77
CA VAL A 18 25.47 22.60 7.30
C VAL A 18 25.37 21.27 8.05
N LEU A 19 24.55 21.26 9.11
CA LEU A 19 24.14 20.05 9.80
C LEU A 19 23.24 19.24 8.86
N ILE A 20 23.83 18.36 8.05
CA ILE A 20 23.07 17.33 7.32
C ILE A 20 22.78 16.21 8.33
N ALA A 21 21.69 16.33 9.07
CA ALA A 21 21.18 15.21 9.85
C ALA A 21 20.72 14.11 8.86
N PRO A 22 21.26 12.88 8.94
CA PRO A 22 20.74 11.79 8.11
C PRO A 22 19.31 11.49 8.56
N ILE A 23 18.35 11.71 7.65
CA ILE A 23 16.96 11.34 7.89
C ILE A 23 16.91 9.81 7.85
N MET A 24 16.89 9.17 9.02
CA MET A 24 16.65 7.73 9.12
C MET A 24 15.25 7.45 8.56
N VAL A 25 15.17 6.97 7.31
CA VAL A 25 13.92 6.44 6.77
C VAL A 25 13.60 5.17 7.54
N LYS A 26 12.61 5.24 8.43
CA LYS A 26 12.11 4.07 9.13
C LYS A 26 11.46 3.16 8.08
N GLU A 27 12.05 1.99 7.86
CA GLU A 27 11.48 0.97 7.00
C GLU A 27 10.05 0.70 7.47
N VAL A 28 9.06 0.94 6.61
CA VAL A 28 7.68 0.71 6.95
C VAL A 28 7.52 -0.80 7.02
N THR A 29 7.55 -1.35 8.23
CA THR A 29 7.19 -2.74 8.48
C THR A 29 5.85 -2.97 7.83
N SER A 30 5.80 -3.90 6.89
CA SER A 30 4.61 -4.13 6.09
C SER A 30 3.38 -4.32 6.99
N LEU A 31 2.30 -3.63 6.63
CA LEU A 31 1.05 -3.67 7.38
C LEU A 31 0.34 -4.97 7.07
N THR A 32 -0.18 -5.63 8.11
CA THR A 32 -0.98 -6.84 7.96
C THR A 32 -2.44 -6.56 8.26
N ILE A 33 -3.34 -7.04 7.40
CA ILE A 33 -4.80 -7.02 7.60
C ILE A 33 -5.28 -8.46 7.66
N CYS A 34 -6.01 -8.83 8.72
CA CYS A 34 -6.55 -10.18 8.88
C CYS A 34 -5.50 -11.30 8.70
N LYS A 35 -4.28 -11.06 9.21
CA LYS A 35 -3.09 -11.93 9.10
C LYS A 35 -2.53 -12.11 7.68
N ILE A 36 -2.90 -11.24 6.75
CA ILE A 36 -2.34 -11.18 5.39
C ILE A 36 -1.58 -9.86 5.23
N ASP A 37 -0.40 -9.94 4.64
CA ASP A 37 0.40 -8.78 4.27
C ASP A 37 -0.30 -7.94 3.18
N ILE A 38 -0.34 -6.61 3.31
CA ILE A 38 -0.98 -5.76 2.30
C ILE A 38 -0.31 -5.92 0.92
N ASN A 39 1.00 -6.19 0.86
CA ASN A 39 1.68 -6.44 -0.42
C ASN A 39 1.22 -7.77 -1.04
N ASP A 40 0.93 -8.78 -0.21
CA ASP A 40 0.36 -10.03 -0.69
C ASP A 40 -1.05 -9.85 -1.27
N MET A 41 -1.83 -8.92 -0.72
CA MET A 41 -3.15 -8.57 -1.28
C MET A 41 -3.05 -7.98 -2.69
N GLN A 42 -1.95 -7.30 -3.03
CA GLN A 42 -1.77 -6.73 -4.38
C GLN A 42 -1.71 -7.81 -5.46
N LYS A 43 -1.28 -9.02 -5.13
CA LYS A 43 -1.30 -10.18 -6.04
C LYS A 43 -2.72 -10.49 -6.54
N CYS A 44 -3.74 -10.15 -5.74
CA CYS A 44 -5.15 -10.38 -6.06
C CYS A 44 -5.88 -9.20 -6.69
N ARG A 45 -5.31 -7.99 -6.61
CA ARG A 45 -5.95 -6.77 -7.10
C ARG A 45 -6.42 -6.87 -8.56
N PRO A 46 -5.65 -7.41 -9.51
CA PRO A 46 -6.10 -7.53 -10.90
C PRO A 46 -7.38 -8.36 -11.06
N ALA A 47 -7.58 -9.39 -10.22
CA ALA A 47 -8.73 -10.28 -10.31
C ALA A 47 -10.03 -9.69 -9.73
N VAL A 48 -9.96 -8.53 -9.04
CA VAL A 48 -11.12 -7.90 -8.38
C VAL A 48 -11.38 -6.46 -8.83
N THR A 49 -10.59 -5.94 -9.77
CA THR A 49 -10.70 -4.56 -10.28
C THR A 49 -10.88 -4.53 -11.80
N GLY A 50 -11.41 -3.42 -12.34
CA GLY A 50 -11.71 -3.29 -13.76
C GLY A 50 -13.06 -3.91 -14.16
N ILE A 51 -13.51 -3.68 -15.40
CA ILE A 51 -14.84 -4.12 -15.87
C ILE A 51 -14.89 -5.64 -16.00
N ASN A 52 -13.88 -6.22 -16.67
CA ASN A 52 -13.73 -7.65 -16.90
C ASN A 52 -12.37 -8.11 -16.35
N PRO A 53 -12.27 -8.37 -15.03
CA PRO A 53 -11.01 -8.81 -14.43
C PRO A 53 -10.55 -10.14 -15.05
N PRO A 54 -9.24 -10.32 -15.28
CA PRO A 54 -8.70 -11.61 -15.68
C PRO A 54 -8.89 -12.67 -14.57
N PRO A 55 -8.75 -13.97 -14.89
CA PRO A 55 -8.71 -15.02 -13.89
C PRO A 55 -7.55 -14.81 -12.89
N PRO A 56 -7.70 -15.25 -11.63
CA PRO A 56 -6.65 -15.07 -10.63
C PRO A 56 -5.41 -15.90 -10.96
N VAL A 57 -4.23 -15.31 -10.70
CA VAL A 57 -2.96 -16.04 -10.72
C VAL A 57 -2.85 -16.96 -9.50
N ASN A 58 -1.99 -17.98 -9.58
CA ASN A 58 -1.85 -18.98 -8.54
C ASN A 58 -1.44 -18.37 -7.19
N GLU A 59 -0.53 -17.38 -7.21
CA GLU A 59 -0.06 -16.69 -6.01
C GLU A 59 -1.19 -15.94 -5.30
N CYS A 60 -2.14 -15.36 -6.05
CA CYS A 60 -3.33 -14.79 -5.44
C CYS A 60 -4.17 -15.87 -4.76
N CYS A 61 -4.38 -17.01 -5.41
CA CYS A 61 -5.17 -18.08 -4.78
C CYS A 61 -4.51 -18.69 -3.56
N LEU A 62 -3.18 -18.69 -3.45
CA LEU A 62 -2.49 -19.04 -2.21
C LEU A 62 -2.85 -18.05 -1.09
N VAL A 63 -2.83 -16.74 -1.38
CA VAL A 63 -3.25 -15.70 -0.43
C VAL A 63 -4.70 -15.90 0.00
N VAL A 64 -5.62 -16.06 -0.96
CA VAL A 64 -7.06 -16.27 -0.70
C VAL A 64 -7.31 -17.49 0.18
N ARG A 65 -6.63 -18.62 -0.07
CA ARG A 65 -6.78 -19.84 0.73
C ARG A 65 -6.21 -19.71 2.14
N SER A 66 -5.18 -18.88 2.32
CA SER A 66 -4.59 -18.57 3.63
C SER A 66 -5.36 -17.48 4.40
N ALA A 67 -6.28 -16.78 3.73
CA ALA A 67 -6.96 -15.62 4.29
C ALA A 67 -7.95 -16.00 5.39
N ASN A 68 -7.96 -15.20 6.46
CA ASN A 68 -9.02 -15.28 7.47
C ASN A 68 -10.29 -14.59 6.94
N LEU A 69 -11.13 -15.34 6.23
CA LEU A 69 -12.36 -14.85 5.62
C LEU A 69 -13.34 -14.27 6.65
N GLU A 70 -13.38 -14.83 7.86
CA GLU A 70 -14.26 -14.30 8.91
C GLU A 70 -13.87 -12.85 9.27
N CYS A 71 -12.57 -12.57 9.35
CA CYS A 71 -12.05 -11.23 9.56
C CYS A 71 -12.28 -10.33 8.34
N PHE A 72 -11.96 -10.79 7.13
CA PHE A 72 -12.13 -10.00 5.91
C PHE A 72 -13.58 -9.60 5.66
N CYS A 73 -14.55 -10.44 6.02
CA CYS A 73 -15.96 -10.12 5.84
C CYS A 73 -16.45 -8.96 6.71
N ARG A 74 -15.74 -8.63 7.81
CA ARG A 74 -15.99 -7.39 8.58
C ARG A 74 -15.68 -6.13 7.78
N PHE A 75 -14.84 -6.25 6.74
CA PHE A 75 -14.45 -5.15 5.85
C PHE A 75 -15.25 -5.08 4.55
N LYS A 76 -16.20 -6.00 4.33
CA LYS A 76 -17.04 -6.08 3.12
C LYS A 76 -17.67 -4.72 2.76
N PHE A 77 -18.15 -3.98 3.76
CA PHE A 77 -18.79 -2.68 3.57
C PHE A 77 -17.84 -1.57 3.10
N TYR A 78 -16.52 -1.73 3.28
CA TYR A 78 -15.53 -0.76 2.79
C TYR A 78 -15.09 -1.05 1.35
N LEU A 79 -15.38 -2.22 0.79
CA LEU A 79 -14.98 -2.58 -0.58
C LEU A 79 -15.46 -1.56 -1.62
N PRO A 80 -16.72 -1.08 -1.61
CA PRO A 80 -17.17 -0.10 -2.58
C PRO A 80 -16.43 1.24 -2.47
N ILE A 81 -16.07 1.65 -1.25
CA ILE A 81 -15.29 2.88 -1.00
C ILE A 81 -13.88 2.75 -1.59
N LEU A 82 -13.33 1.53 -1.63
CA LEU A 82 -12.06 1.21 -2.28
C LEU A 82 -12.18 0.95 -3.78
N GLY A 83 -13.37 1.15 -4.37
CA GLY A 83 -13.62 0.89 -5.80
C GLY A 83 -13.65 -0.59 -6.17
N ILE A 84 -13.89 -1.47 -5.19
CA ILE A 84 -13.96 -2.92 -5.37
C ILE A 84 -15.42 -3.36 -5.26
N ASP A 85 -15.90 -4.08 -6.27
CA ASP A 85 -17.22 -4.70 -6.26
C ASP A 85 -17.20 -5.96 -5.38
N PRO A 86 -18.05 -6.06 -4.33
CA PRO A 86 -18.14 -7.24 -3.47
C PRO A 86 -18.37 -8.55 -4.25
N SER A 87 -19.09 -8.48 -5.38
CA SER A 87 -19.38 -9.65 -6.23
C SER A 87 -18.11 -10.19 -6.90
N LYS A 88 -17.14 -9.32 -7.22
CA LYS A 88 -15.85 -9.74 -7.78
C LYS A 88 -14.98 -10.42 -6.73
N VAL A 89 -15.05 -9.96 -5.48
CA VAL A 89 -14.37 -10.64 -4.37
C VAL A 89 -14.98 -12.02 -4.13
N ALA A 90 -16.32 -12.14 -4.15
CA ALA A 90 -16.98 -13.44 -4.04
C ALA A 90 -16.59 -14.39 -5.19
N ALA A 91 -16.55 -13.89 -6.43
CA ALA A 91 -16.10 -14.65 -7.59
C ALA A 91 -14.63 -15.08 -7.47
N LEU A 92 -13.74 -14.20 -6.99
CA LEU A 92 -12.34 -14.54 -6.72
C LEU A 92 -12.23 -15.70 -5.72
N VAL A 93 -12.95 -15.63 -4.60
CA VAL A 93 -12.96 -16.66 -3.56
C VAL A 93 -13.40 -18.00 -4.13
N ALA A 94 -14.48 -18.02 -4.93
CA ALA A 94 -14.97 -19.22 -5.59
C ALA A 94 -13.97 -19.78 -6.62
N ASN A 95 -13.38 -18.91 -7.47
CA ASN A 95 -12.38 -19.31 -8.47
C ASN A 95 -11.11 -19.91 -7.86
N CYS A 96 -10.77 -19.51 -6.62
CA CYS A 96 -9.66 -20.10 -5.88
C CYS A 96 -10.03 -21.39 -5.15
N GLY A 97 -11.25 -21.92 -5.32
CA GLY A 97 -11.69 -23.19 -4.75
C GLY A 97 -12.08 -23.13 -3.27
N VAL A 98 -12.32 -21.92 -2.74
CA VAL A 98 -12.84 -21.76 -1.38
C VAL A 98 -14.36 -21.84 -1.43
N THR A 99 -14.91 -22.94 -0.93
CA THR A 99 -16.36 -23.22 -0.95
C THR A 99 -17.07 -22.84 0.35
N THR A 100 -16.33 -22.69 1.45
CA THR A 100 -16.88 -22.38 2.76
C THR A 100 -16.87 -20.88 3.01
N ILE A 101 -18.04 -20.24 2.90
CA ILE A 101 -18.22 -18.81 3.22
C ILE A 101 -18.72 -18.67 4.67
N PRO A 102 -17.99 -17.93 5.55
CA PRO A 102 -18.42 -17.75 6.93
C PRO A 102 -19.73 -16.96 7.04
N PRO A 103 -20.53 -17.18 8.12
CA PRO A 103 -21.78 -16.47 8.33
C PRO A 103 -21.63 -14.94 8.36
N SER A 104 -20.48 -14.44 8.82
CA SER A 104 -20.16 -13.00 8.87
C SER A 104 -20.12 -12.33 7.50
N CYS A 105 -20.08 -13.09 6.40
CA CYS A 105 -20.13 -12.56 5.04
C CYS A 105 -21.55 -12.45 4.47
N ARG A 106 -22.52 -13.13 5.10
CA ARG A 106 -23.92 -13.22 4.64
C ARG A 106 -24.78 -12.06 5.12
N VAL A 107 -24.34 -11.40 6.18
CA VAL A 107 -24.91 -10.15 6.71
C VAL A 107 -24.41 -8.92 5.96
#